data_AF-A0A2E5JFZ8-F1
#
_entry.id   AF-A0A2E5JFZ8-F1
#
_cell.length_a   1.000
_cell.length_b   1.000
_cell.length_c   1.000
_cell.angle_alpha   90.00
_cell.angle_beta   90.00
_cell.angle_gamma   90.00
#
_symmetry.space_group_name_H-M   'P 1'
#
loop_
_entity.id
_entity.type
_entity.pdbx_description
1 polymer ?
#
loop_
_entity_poly.entity_id
_entity_poly.type
_entity_poly.pdbx_seq_one_letter_code
_entity_poly.pdbx_strand_id
1 'polypeptide(L)'
;MKVIYNYKMFKLFITGLSIILSHSTSQAKTHIVELSKTVAVEVGDTLKTKDGAYTAVIKMSKASDCAVPGFNCGAGYRPSAAYVEESCIGKKCIGKGRVYFFAGKLVFSLENEQSCLEKDFNESCFYALSEGVKKATDCNNFNSPTGKYICLSKFPLSNHEQFRSLCDQLPKSLRWNCYYEWAQKYKDSGFCEKYPPKEFNGRNRCYLKLAELLRSKALCEKIIKRKEDSYHEQCHQLF
;
A
#
# COMPACT_ATOMS: atom_id res chain seq x y z
N MET A 1 -41.88 18.70 -46.81
CA MET A 1 -42.45 19.31 -45.58
C MET A 1 -41.32 19.57 -44.60
N LYS A 2 -40.97 20.84 -44.35
CA LYS A 2 -39.93 21.26 -43.39
C LYS A 2 -40.60 21.64 -42.08
N VAL A 3 -40.31 20.92 -40.99
CA VAL A 3 -40.80 21.23 -39.64
C VAL A 3 -39.77 22.13 -38.97
N ILE A 4 -40.14 23.36 -38.67
CA ILE A 4 -39.31 24.35 -37.97
C ILE A 4 -39.71 24.33 -36.51
N TYR A 5 -38.82 23.84 -35.63
CA TYR A 5 -39.02 23.88 -34.17
C TYR A 5 -38.51 25.22 -33.62
N ASN A 6 -39.44 25.99 -33.06
CA ASN A 6 -39.20 27.29 -32.45
C ASN A 6 -38.94 27.08 -30.95
N TYR A 7 -37.67 26.98 -30.53
CA TYR A 7 -37.31 26.88 -29.12
C TYR A 7 -37.27 28.27 -28.47
N LYS A 8 -38.27 28.57 -27.63
CA LYS A 8 -38.26 29.73 -26.73
C LYS A 8 -37.20 29.52 -25.64
N MET A 9 -36.09 30.26 -25.75
CA MET A 9 -35.10 30.39 -24.68
C MET A 9 -35.73 31.05 -23.44
N PHE A 10 -35.88 30.28 -22.36
CA PHE A 10 -36.19 30.80 -21.04
C PHE A 10 -34.87 31.29 -20.40
N LYS A 11 -34.67 32.61 -20.36
CA LYS A 11 -33.58 33.21 -19.58
C LYS A 11 -33.95 33.16 -18.09
N LEU A 12 -33.43 32.16 -17.38
CA LEU A 12 -33.51 32.09 -15.92
C LEU A 12 -32.51 33.10 -15.34
N PHE A 13 -33.00 34.22 -14.82
CA PHE A 13 -32.19 35.16 -14.05
C PHE A 13 -31.91 34.57 -12.67
N ILE A 14 -30.75 33.94 -12.50
CA ILE A 14 -30.25 33.55 -11.18
C ILE A 14 -29.65 34.80 -10.54
N THR A 15 -30.44 35.46 -9.68
CA THR A 15 -29.94 36.51 -8.79
C THR A 15 -28.97 35.87 -7.79
N GLY A 16 -27.72 36.33 -7.81
CA GLY A 16 -26.61 35.76 -7.05
C GLY A 16 -26.79 35.89 -5.54
N LEU A 17 -27.36 34.85 -4.92
CA LEU A 17 -27.32 34.67 -3.48
C LEU A 17 -25.90 34.25 -3.10
N SER A 18 -25.07 35.21 -2.69
CA SER A 18 -23.75 34.92 -2.12
C SER A 18 -23.94 34.29 -0.75
N ILE A 19 -24.04 32.96 -0.70
CA ILE A 19 -24.02 32.21 0.55
C ILE A 19 -22.60 32.33 1.12
N ILE A 20 -22.43 33.26 2.05
CA ILE A 20 -21.24 33.33 2.89
C ILE A 20 -21.32 32.13 3.83
N LEU A 21 -20.77 30.99 3.40
CA LEU A 21 -20.50 29.86 4.27
C LEU A 21 -19.44 30.32 5.27
N SER A 22 -19.89 30.82 6.43
CA SER A 22 -19.06 31.02 7.60
C SER A 22 -18.48 29.66 7.98
N HIS A 23 -17.23 29.43 7.56
CA HIS A 23 -16.49 28.24 7.95
C HIS A 23 -16.31 28.31 9.45
N SER A 24 -17.07 27.49 10.19
CA SER A 24 -16.83 27.27 11.60
C SER A 24 -15.40 26.75 11.74
N THR A 25 -14.50 27.63 12.15
CA THR A 25 -13.12 27.26 12.47
C THR A 25 -13.20 26.35 13.69
N SER A 26 -13.19 25.04 13.47
CA SER A 26 -13.02 24.08 14.55
C SER A 26 -11.74 24.44 15.30
N GLN A 27 -11.85 24.61 16.61
CA GLN A 27 -10.70 24.91 17.46
C GLN A 27 -9.83 23.65 17.49
N ALA A 28 -8.62 23.74 16.94
CA ALA A 28 -7.63 22.66 16.98
C ALA A 28 -7.42 22.16 18.41
N LYS A 29 -7.57 20.85 18.62
CA LYS A 29 -7.41 20.20 19.93
C LYS A 29 -6.04 19.53 20.04
N THR A 30 -5.59 19.35 21.28
CA THR A 30 -4.43 18.50 21.57
C THR A 30 -4.90 17.17 22.15
N HIS A 31 -4.47 16.07 21.54
CA HIS A 31 -4.79 14.70 21.96
C HIS A 31 -3.55 14.03 22.56
N ILE A 32 -3.74 13.35 23.68
CA ILE A 32 -2.72 12.42 24.20
C ILE A 32 -2.95 11.07 23.55
N VAL A 33 -1.93 10.55 22.85
CA VAL A 33 -1.99 9.29 22.13
C VAL A 33 -1.09 8.23 22.76
N GLU A 34 -1.52 6.98 22.61
CA GLU A 34 -0.76 5.80 23.01
C GLU A 34 -0.58 4.88 21.79
N LEU A 35 0.42 4.00 21.84
CA LEU A 35 0.66 3.01 20.80
C LEU A 35 -0.57 2.11 20.61
N SER A 36 -0.83 1.75 19.36
CA SER A 36 -1.94 0.87 18.94
C SER A 36 -3.35 1.40 19.19
N LYS A 37 -3.52 2.52 19.92
CA LYS A 37 -4.84 3.13 20.18
C LYS A 37 -5.22 4.08 19.06
N THR A 38 -6.50 4.09 18.74
CA THR A 38 -7.08 5.00 17.75
C THR A 38 -7.74 6.20 18.41
N VAL A 39 -7.57 7.38 17.84
CA VAL A 39 -8.21 8.62 18.30
C VAL A 39 -8.90 9.30 17.13
N ALA A 40 -10.14 9.75 17.34
CA ALA A 40 -10.85 10.58 16.35
C ALA A 40 -10.23 11.98 16.35
N VAL A 41 -9.89 12.49 15.17
CA VAL A 41 -9.16 13.74 15.00
C VAL A 41 -9.79 14.60 13.90
N GLU A 42 -9.44 15.87 13.90
CA GLU A 42 -9.78 16.83 12.84
C GLU A 42 -8.51 17.46 12.26
N VAL A 43 -8.63 18.12 11.11
CA VAL A 43 -7.51 18.86 10.51
C VAL A 43 -7.12 20.02 11.43
N GLY A 44 -5.82 20.16 11.70
CA GLY A 44 -5.28 21.13 12.65
C GLY A 44 -5.04 20.55 14.04
N ASP A 45 -5.64 19.41 14.39
CA ASP A 45 -5.39 18.76 15.68
C ASP A 45 -3.91 18.40 15.86
N THR A 46 -3.45 18.53 17.10
CA THR A 46 -2.11 18.14 17.53
C THR A 46 -2.19 16.86 18.35
N LEU A 47 -1.25 15.94 18.16
CA LEU A 47 -1.18 14.68 18.89
C LEU A 47 0.17 14.57 19.58
N LYS A 48 0.18 14.14 20.83
CA LYS A 48 1.41 13.98 21.61
C LYS A 48 1.37 12.72 22.45
N THR A 49 2.51 12.06 22.62
CA THR A 49 2.63 11.01 23.64
C THR A 49 2.75 11.64 25.03
N LYS A 50 2.42 10.88 26.08
CA LYS A 50 2.45 11.38 27.48
C LYS A 50 3.83 11.91 27.89
N ASP A 51 4.90 11.32 27.36
CA ASP A 51 6.29 11.71 27.58
C ASP A 51 6.79 12.81 26.62
N GLY A 52 5.97 13.23 25.66
CA GLY A 52 6.33 14.21 24.63
C GLY A 52 7.31 13.71 23.57
N ALA A 53 7.73 12.44 23.60
CA ALA A 53 8.71 11.89 22.66
C ALA A 53 8.25 11.92 21.20
N TYR A 54 6.93 11.91 20.99
CA TYR A 54 6.28 12.03 19.69
C TYR A 54 5.28 13.19 19.71
N THR A 55 5.34 14.03 18.68
CA THR A 55 4.34 15.06 18.38
C THR A 55 3.95 14.97 16.90
N ALA A 56 2.69 15.18 16.58
CA ALA A 56 2.24 15.29 15.20
C ALA A 56 1.12 16.32 15.05
N VAL A 57 0.98 16.86 13.84
CA VAL A 57 -0.14 17.72 13.45
C VAL A 57 -0.86 17.12 12.26
N ILE A 58 -2.19 17.05 12.33
CA ILE A 58 -3.01 16.60 11.20
C ILE A 58 -3.11 17.72 10.18
N LYS A 59 -2.60 17.49 8.98
CA LYS A 59 -2.66 18.43 7.86
C LYS A 59 -3.53 17.87 6.75
N MET A 60 -3.92 18.75 5.84
CA MET A 60 -4.63 18.38 4.61
C MET A 60 -3.71 18.66 3.42
N SER A 61 -3.53 17.68 2.54
CA SER A 61 -2.83 17.91 1.28
C SER A 61 -3.68 18.81 0.39
N LYS A 62 -3.02 19.61 -0.46
CA LYS A 62 -3.76 20.34 -1.50
C LYS A 62 -4.32 19.34 -2.49
N ALA A 63 -5.58 19.50 -2.88
CA ALA A 63 -6.11 18.81 -4.04
C ALA A 63 -5.19 19.09 -5.23
N SER A 64 -4.90 18.06 -6.02
CA SER A 64 -4.07 18.19 -7.20
C SER A 64 -4.76 17.53 -8.37
N ASP A 65 -4.84 18.25 -9.49
CA ASP A 65 -5.07 17.62 -10.79
C ASP A 65 -3.88 16.71 -11.07
N CYS A 66 -4.14 15.46 -11.45
CA CYS A 66 -3.09 14.49 -11.74
C CYS A 66 -2.35 14.88 -13.02
N ALA A 67 -1.42 15.83 -12.93
CA ALA A 67 -0.53 16.21 -14.01
C ALA A 67 0.71 15.30 -14.02
N VAL A 68 0.52 14.00 -14.25
CA VAL A 68 1.63 13.12 -14.62
C VAL A 68 1.50 12.83 -16.12
N PRO A 69 2.32 13.46 -16.99
CA PRO A 69 2.33 13.15 -18.40
C PRO A 69 2.55 11.65 -18.61
N GLY A 70 1.61 10.97 -19.28
CA GLY A 70 1.72 9.55 -19.64
C GLY A 70 1.06 8.54 -18.70
N PHE A 71 0.46 8.95 -17.57
CA PHE A 71 -0.37 8.07 -16.74
C PHE A 71 -1.85 8.42 -16.87
N ASN A 72 -2.64 7.53 -17.47
CA ASN A 72 -4.11 7.61 -17.48
C ASN A 72 -4.64 7.33 -16.06
N CYS A 73 -4.63 8.36 -15.19
CA CYS A 73 -5.50 8.38 -14.03
C CYS A 73 -6.93 8.46 -14.58
N GLY A 74 -7.64 7.33 -14.62
CA GLY A 74 -8.94 7.17 -15.28
C GLY A 74 -10.06 8.15 -14.88
N ALA A 75 -9.81 9.06 -13.93
CA ALA A 75 -10.62 10.24 -13.68
C ALA A 75 -9.81 11.37 -12.99
N GLY A 76 -8.68 11.81 -13.55
CA GLY A 76 -8.07 13.17 -13.48
C GLY A 76 -7.83 13.94 -12.14
N TYR A 77 -8.47 13.59 -11.04
CA TYR A 77 -8.54 14.37 -9.82
C TYR A 77 -8.09 13.54 -8.62
N ARG A 78 -7.06 14.02 -7.92
CA ARG A 78 -6.68 13.50 -6.61
C ARG A 78 -7.28 14.41 -5.54
N PRO A 79 -8.31 13.96 -4.80
CA PRO A 79 -8.88 14.77 -3.73
C PRO A 79 -7.83 15.09 -2.68
N SER A 80 -8.02 16.22 -2.00
CA SER A 80 -7.30 16.53 -0.76
C SER A 80 -7.39 15.35 0.20
N ALA A 81 -6.27 14.96 0.77
CA ALA A 81 -6.17 13.85 1.70
C ALA A 81 -5.48 14.32 2.98
N ALA A 82 -6.03 13.93 4.13
CA ALA A 82 -5.37 14.18 5.39
C ALA A 82 -4.03 13.42 5.44
N TYR A 83 -3.02 14.04 6.03
CA TYR A 83 -1.73 13.43 6.30
C TYR A 83 -1.19 13.89 7.65
N VAL A 84 -0.20 13.17 8.15
CA VAL A 84 0.44 13.44 9.45
C VAL A 84 1.76 14.15 9.18
N GLU A 85 1.96 15.33 9.77
CA GLU A 85 3.29 15.95 9.88
C GLU A 85 3.86 15.62 11.25
N GLU A 86 4.89 14.78 11.27
CA GLU A 86 5.48 14.22 12.48
C GLU A 86 6.72 15.00 12.93
N SER A 87 6.90 15.13 14.25
CA SER A 87 8.10 15.67 14.89
C SER A 87 8.40 14.86 16.15
N CYS A 88 9.64 14.42 16.30
CA CYS A 88 10.05 13.54 17.38
C CYS A 88 11.24 14.12 18.12
N ILE A 89 11.26 13.94 19.44
CA ILE A 89 12.40 14.36 20.26
C ILE A 89 13.50 13.30 20.10
N GLY A 90 14.55 13.64 19.35
CA GLY A 90 15.72 12.78 19.12
C GLY A 90 15.83 12.24 17.69
N LYS A 91 16.67 11.21 17.50
CA LYS A 91 17.00 10.69 16.16
C LYS A 91 15.97 9.71 15.59
N LYS A 92 15.09 9.12 16.43
CA LYS A 92 14.13 8.08 16.00
C LYS A 92 12.83 8.21 16.77
N CYS A 93 11.71 8.27 16.05
CA CYS A 93 10.37 8.24 16.62
C CYS A 93 10.07 6.86 17.26
N ILE A 94 9.27 6.84 18.33
CA ILE A 94 8.82 5.60 18.97
C ILE A 94 7.88 4.76 18.09
N GLY A 95 7.34 5.37 17.04
CA GLY A 95 6.41 4.80 16.08
C GLY A 95 6.18 5.78 14.92
N LYS A 96 5.20 5.46 14.09
CA LYS A 96 4.73 6.26 12.97
C LYS A 96 3.23 6.45 13.07
N GLY A 97 2.80 7.70 13.01
CA GLY A 97 1.42 8.11 12.94
C GLY A 97 0.82 7.83 11.57
N ARG A 98 -0.41 7.32 11.58
CA ARG A 98 -1.23 7.15 10.39
C ARG A 98 -2.55 7.85 10.62
N VAL A 99 -3.03 8.54 9.59
CA VAL A 99 -4.38 9.10 9.57
C VAL A 99 -5.18 8.44 8.44
N TYR A 100 -6.42 8.06 8.72
CA TYR A 100 -7.32 7.40 7.77
C TYR A 100 -8.79 7.67 8.12
N PHE A 101 -9.68 7.48 7.16
CA PHE A 101 -11.12 7.59 7.40
C PHE A 101 -11.70 6.26 7.89
N PHE A 102 -12.48 6.31 8.97
CA PHE A 102 -13.21 5.16 9.50
C PHE A 102 -14.57 5.61 10.01
N ALA A 103 -15.64 4.94 9.56
CA ALA A 103 -17.03 5.25 9.93
C ALA A 103 -17.39 6.76 9.78
N GLY A 104 -16.96 7.38 8.67
CA GLY A 104 -17.23 8.80 8.37
C GLY A 104 -16.42 9.80 9.19
N LYS A 105 -15.47 9.35 10.01
CA LYS A 105 -14.60 10.21 10.82
C LYS A 105 -13.14 10.02 10.44
N LEU A 106 -12.35 11.08 10.63
CA LEU A 106 -10.92 10.99 10.50
C LEU A 106 -10.35 10.41 11.80
N VAL A 107 -9.52 9.37 11.67
CA VAL A 107 -8.95 8.62 12.78
C VAL A 107 -7.44 8.60 12.64
N PHE A 108 -6.77 8.83 13.76
CA PHE A 108 -5.33 8.68 13.89
C PHE A 108 -5.00 7.41 14.68
N SER A 109 -3.92 6.73 14.28
CA SER A 109 -3.26 5.72 15.11
C SER A 109 -1.73 5.88 15.09
N LEU A 110 -1.07 5.60 16.21
CA LEU A 110 0.38 5.57 16.33
C LEU A 110 0.86 4.12 16.39
N GLU A 111 1.66 3.71 15.42
CA GLU A 111 2.08 2.32 15.27
C GLU A 111 3.59 2.17 15.33
N ASN A 112 4.07 1.07 15.89
CA ASN A 112 5.45 0.63 15.75
C ASN A 112 5.49 -0.84 15.31
N GLU A 113 6.67 -1.41 15.20
CA GLU A 113 6.80 -2.79 14.75
C GLU A 113 6.08 -3.79 15.66
N GLN A 114 6.19 -3.62 16.98
CA GLN A 114 5.53 -4.50 17.94
C GLN A 114 3.99 -4.39 17.83
N SER A 115 3.46 -3.16 17.75
CA SER A 115 2.02 -2.98 17.58
C SER A 115 1.50 -3.54 16.26
N CYS A 116 2.29 -3.47 15.19
CA CYS A 116 1.90 -4.08 13.92
C CYS A 116 1.79 -5.59 14.04
N LEU A 117 2.72 -6.26 14.74
CA LEU A 117 2.70 -7.72 14.88
C LEU A 117 1.46 -8.25 15.62
N GLU A 118 0.90 -7.45 16.52
CA GLU A 118 -0.29 -7.80 17.30
C GLU A 118 -1.60 -7.67 16.52
N LYS A 119 -1.57 -7.06 15.32
CA LYS A 119 -2.77 -6.85 14.50
C LYS A 119 -3.06 -8.01 13.56
N ASP A 120 -4.34 -8.32 13.43
CA ASP A 120 -4.85 -9.07 12.29
C ASP A 120 -4.54 -8.27 11.00
N PHE A 121 -3.97 -8.94 9.99
CA PHE A 121 -3.57 -8.31 8.72
C PHE A 121 -2.50 -7.20 8.89
N ASN A 122 -1.42 -7.53 9.61
CA ASN A 122 -0.29 -6.65 9.90
C ASN A 122 0.46 -6.09 8.67
N GLU A 123 0.25 -6.63 7.47
CA GLU A 123 0.85 -6.18 6.21
C GLU A 123 0.64 -4.68 5.98
N SER A 124 -0.61 -4.20 6.10
CA SER A 124 -0.95 -2.79 5.87
C SER A 124 -0.27 -1.85 6.87
N CYS A 125 -0.05 -2.33 8.09
CA CYS A 125 0.67 -1.60 9.14
C CYS A 125 2.16 -1.49 8.78
N PHE A 126 2.79 -2.59 8.38
CA PHE A 126 4.19 -2.59 7.94
C PHE A 126 4.42 -1.79 6.64
N TYR A 127 3.43 -1.75 5.74
CA TYR A 127 3.49 -0.89 4.56
C TYR A 127 3.63 0.57 4.94
N ALA A 128 2.84 1.03 5.93
CA ALA A 128 2.91 2.40 6.43
C ALA A 128 4.24 2.69 7.14
N LEU A 129 4.70 1.78 8.02
CA LEU A 129 6.00 1.93 8.70
C LEU A 129 7.17 2.07 7.71
N SER A 130 7.14 1.30 6.63
CA SER A 130 8.20 1.30 5.62
C SER A 130 8.15 2.45 4.62
N GLU A 131 7.10 3.28 4.59
CA GLU A 131 7.03 4.44 3.65
C GLU A 131 8.10 5.51 3.90
N GLY A 132 8.58 5.62 5.14
CA GLY A 132 9.65 6.57 5.46
C GLY A 132 11.05 6.08 5.06
N VAL A 133 11.17 4.82 4.64
CA VAL A 133 12.46 4.18 4.37
C VAL A 133 12.92 4.55 2.96
N LYS A 134 14.12 5.13 2.86
CA LYS A 134 14.69 5.64 1.60
C LYS A 134 15.68 4.69 0.95
N LYS A 135 16.26 3.75 1.70
CA LYS A 135 17.27 2.81 1.21
C LYS A 135 16.95 1.39 1.66
N ALA A 136 17.23 0.40 0.81
CA ALA A 136 17.02 -1.01 1.13
C ALA A 136 17.80 -1.45 2.38
N THR A 137 19.00 -0.90 2.60
CA THR A 137 19.83 -1.19 3.78
C THR A 137 19.13 -0.85 5.10
N ASP A 138 18.29 0.18 5.09
CA ASP A 138 17.60 0.65 6.29
C ASP A 138 16.44 -0.28 6.68
N CYS A 139 16.01 -1.17 5.77
CA CYS A 139 15.05 -2.22 6.10
C CYS A 139 15.62 -3.27 7.08
N ASN A 140 16.94 -3.31 7.27
CA ASN A 140 17.54 -4.13 8.33
C ASN A 140 17.22 -3.63 9.74
N ASN A 141 16.67 -2.42 9.88
CA ASN A 141 16.22 -1.88 11.16
C ASN A 141 14.88 -2.46 11.63
N PHE A 142 14.19 -3.25 10.79
CA PHE A 142 13.03 -4.04 11.20
C PHE A 142 13.49 -5.36 11.81
N ASN A 143 13.01 -5.64 13.01
CA ASN A 143 13.32 -6.87 13.76
C ASN A 143 12.47 -8.05 13.27
N SER A 144 11.28 -7.79 12.75
CA SER A 144 10.35 -8.81 12.27
C SER A 144 10.65 -9.21 10.83
N PRO A 145 10.56 -10.52 10.50
CA PRO A 145 10.65 -10.99 9.12
C PRO A 145 9.62 -10.33 8.21
N THR A 146 8.38 -10.14 8.69
CA THR A 146 7.30 -9.50 7.92
C THR A 146 7.62 -8.04 7.61
N GLY A 147 8.00 -7.23 8.61
CA GLY A 147 8.36 -5.83 8.39
C GLY A 147 9.53 -5.67 7.44
N LYS A 148 10.55 -6.53 7.59
CA LYS A 148 11.71 -6.57 6.71
C LYS A 148 11.33 -6.92 5.27
N TYR A 149 10.47 -7.93 5.07
CA TYR A 149 9.97 -8.33 3.75
C TYR A 149 9.20 -7.19 3.07
N ILE A 150 8.21 -6.62 3.77
CA ILE A 150 7.38 -5.51 3.24
C ILE A 150 8.21 -4.27 2.96
N CYS A 151 9.24 -3.99 3.76
CA CYS A 151 10.16 -2.89 3.48
C CYS A 151 11.00 -3.16 2.22
N LEU A 152 11.57 -4.36 2.10
CA LEU A 152 12.49 -4.70 1.00
C LEU A 152 11.79 -4.90 -0.34
N SER A 153 10.50 -5.27 -0.35
CA SER A 153 9.72 -5.40 -1.59
C SER A 153 9.61 -4.08 -2.37
N LYS A 154 9.78 -2.93 -1.69
CA LYS A 154 9.78 -1.59 -2.32
C LYS A 154 11.02 -1.28 -3.15
N PHE A 155 12.12 -2.02 -2.97
CA PHE A 155 13.40 -1.69 -3.57
C PHE A 155 13.78 -2.68 -4.67
N PRO A 156 14.00 -2.25 -5.93
CA PRO A 156 14.30 -3.17 -7.03
C PRO A 156 15.67 -3.87 -6.89
N LEU A 157 16.66 -3.22 -6.27
CA LEU A 157 18.07 -3.66 -6.23
C LEU A 157 18.49 -4.35 -4.93
N SER A 158 17.56 -5.07 -4.30
CA SER A 158 17.86 -5.71 -3.04
C SER A 158 18.74 -6.98 -3.27
N ASN A 159 19.66 -7.34 -2.36
CA ASN A 159 20.53 -8.53 -2.48
C ASN A 159 19.78 -9.88 -2.40
N HIS A 160 19.79 -10.63 -3.51
CA HIS A 160 19.15 -11.94 -3.72
C HIS A 160 19.33 -12.99 -2.60
N GLU A 161 20.50 -13.06 -1.96
CA GLU A 161 20.78 -14.16 -1.01
C GLU A 161 20.08 -13.98 0.34
N GLN A 162 20.09 -12.75 0.87
CA GLN A 162 19.44 -12.44 2.16
C GLN A 162 17.92 -12.69 2.10
N PHE A 163 17.38 -12.64 0.89
CA PHE A 163 16.00 -12.86 0.62
C PHE A 163 15.62 -14.32 0.78
N ARG A 164 16.31 -15.26 0.16
CA ARG A 164 15.94 -16.69 0.21
C ARG A 164 15.55 -17.17 1.61
N SER A 165 16.36 -16.86 2.63
CA SER A 165 16.10 -17.23 4.02
C SER A 165 14.97 -16.44 4.70
N LEU A 166 14.65 -15.24 4.20
CA LEU A 166 13.61 -14.38 4.75
C LEU A 166 12.20 -14.94 4.43
N CYS A 167 11.94 -15.46 3.22
CA CYS A 167 10.64 -16.07 2.92
C CYS A 167 10.30 -17.21 3.88
N ASP A 168 11.28 -18.05 4.24
CA ASP A 168 11.08 -19.17 5.16
C ASP A 168 10.59 -18.74 6.55
N GLN A 169 10.94 -17.53 6.96
CA GLN A 169 10.57 -16.95 8.26
C GLN A 169 9.19 -16.26 8.24
N LEU A 170 8.58 -16.09 7.06
CA LEU A 170 7.27 -15.45 6.93
C LEU A 170 6.13 -16.40 7.32
N PRO A 171 4.99 -15.85 7.78
CA PRO A 171 3.75 -16.61 7.93
C PRO A 171 3.31 -17.21 6.60
N LYS A 172 2.58 -18.33 6.65
CA LYS A 172 2.19 -19.11 5.46
C LYS A 172 1.50 -18.25 4.38
N SER A 173 0.67 -17.29 4.78
CA SER A 173 -0.04 -16.37 3.87
C SER A 173 0.90 -15.53 3.01
N LEU A 174 2.02 -15.07 3.58
CA LEU A 174 2.99 -14.20 2.90
C LEU A 174 4.12 -14.97 2.24
N ARG A 175 4.48 -16.13 2.79
CA ARG A 175 5.61 -16.93 2.33
C ARG A 175 5.53 -17.24 0.84
N TRP A 176 4.34 -17.61 0.35
CA TRP A 176 4.15 -17.95 -1.06
C TRP A 176 4.23 -16.72 -1.96
N ASN A 177 3.65 -15.60 -1.55
CA ASN A 177 3.78 -14.36 -2.29
C ASN A 177 5.24 -13.91 -2.38
N CYS A 178 5.98 -14.04 -1.27
CA CYS A 178 7.41 -13.77 -1.20
C CYS A 178 8.21 -14.59 -2.22
N TYR A 179 7.99 -15.90 -2.27
CA TYR A 179 8.67 -16.76 -3.24
C TYR A 179 8.31 -16.42 -4.69
N TYR A 180 7.03 -16.18 -4.96
CA TYR A 180 6.56 -15.80 -6.29
C TYR A 180 7.12 -14.46 -6.78
N GLU A 181 7.13 -13.43 -5.92
CA GLU A 181 7.66 -12.10 -6.25
C GLU A 181 9.16 -12.17 -6.57
N TRP A 182 9.92 -12.92 -5.77
CA TRP A 182 11.37 -12.99 -5.96
C TRP A 182 11.79 -13.92 -7.08
N ALA A 183 11.04 -14.98 -7.34
CA ALA A 183 11.17 -15.74 -8.57
C ALA A 183 11.16 -14.80 -9.78
N GLN A 184 10.11 -13.97 -9.89
CA GLN A 184 9.96 -13.03 -11.02
C GLN A 184 11.03 -11.94 -11.05
N LYS A 185 11.39 -11.41 -9.88
CA LYS A 185 12.35 -10.31 -9.75
C LYS A 185 13.76 -10.72 -10.14
N TYR A 186 14.20 -11.90 -9.67
CA TYR A 186 15.56 -12.41 -9.91
C TYR A 186 15.63 -13.41 -11.06
N LYS A 187 14.50 -13.70 -11.70
CA LYS A 187 14.39 -14.70 -12.78
C LYS A 187 14.90 -16.08 -12.37
N ASP A 188 14.72 -16.42 -11.11
CA ASP A 188 15.26 -17.64 -10.51
C ASP A 188 14.13 -18.63 -10.20
N SER A 189 14.13 -19.74 -10.94
CA SER A 189 13.14 -20.80 -10.78
C SER A 189 13.30 -21.59 -9.47
N GLY A 190 14.45 -21.50 -8.80
CA GLY A 190 14.70 -22.13 -7.51
C GLY A 190 13.76 -21.64 -6.40
N PHE A 191 13.23 -20.41 -6.52
CA PHE A 191 12.17 -19.94 -5.61
C PHE A 191 10.84 -20.68 -5.82
N CYS A 192 10.51 -21.07 -7.06
CA CYS A 192 9.31 -21.87 -7.31
C CYS A 192 9.42 -23.29 -6.73
N GLU A 193 10.64 -23.80 -6.55
CA GLU A 193 10.90 -25.11 -5.92
C GLU A 193 10.69 -25.11 -4.40
N LYS A 194 10.63 -23.93 -3.77
CA LYS A 194 10.39 -23.79 -2.33
C LYS A 194 8.92 -23.98 -1.92
N TYR A 195 8.01 -24.06 -2.88
CA TYR A 195 6.62 -24.41 -2.60
C TYR A 195 6.52 -25.86 -2.11
N PRO A 196 5.73 -26.13 -1.05
CA PRO A 196 5.46 -27.48 -0.60
C PRO A 196 4.90 -28.30 -1.76
N PRO A 197 5.22 -29.60 -1.86
CA PRO A 197 4.69 -30.45 -2.91
C PRO A 197 3.18 -30.39 -3.04
N LYS A 198 2.45 -30.15 -1.92
CA LYS A 198 0.99 -30.06 -1.88
C LYS A 198 0.40 -28.75 -2.42
N GLU A 199 1.20 -27.68 -2.54
CA GLU A 199 0.76 -26.33 -2.95
C GLU A 199 0.95 -26.13 -4.47
N PHE A 200 0.40 -27.05 -5.26
CA PHE A 200 0.62 -27.13 -6.72
C PHE A 200 0.21 -25.87 -7.46
N ASN A 201 -0.94 -25.27 -7.11
CA ASN A 201 -1.44 -24.07 -7.81
C ASN A 201 -0.45 -22.90 -7.71
N GLY A 202 0.14 -22.68 -6.53
CA GLY A 202 1.14 -21.64 -6.33
C GLY A 202 2.42 -21.92 -7.10
N ARG A 203 2.90 -23.17 -7.07
CA ARG A 203 4.10 -23.61 -7.79
C ARG A 203 3.95 -23.53 -9.30
N ASN A 204 2.85 -24.07 -9.85
CA ASN A 204 2.53 -24.06 -11.27
C ASN A 204 2.38 -22.61 -11.77
N ARG A 205 1.67 -21.76 -11.02
CA ARG A 205 1.55 -20.32 -11.33
C ARG A 205 2.91 -19.62 -11.36
N CYS A 206 3.81 -19.95 -10.43
CA CYS A 206 5.17 -19.41 -10.38
C CYS A 206 5.96 -19.77 -11.64
N TYR A 207 5.97 -21.04 -12.03
CA TYR A 207 6.66 -21.49 -13.25
C TYR A 207 6.07 -20.91 -14.53
N LEU A 208 4.74 -20.87 -14.66
CA LEU A 208 4.07 -20.27 -15.81
C LEU A 208 4.52 -18.80 -15.97
N LYS A 209 4.54 -18.03 -14.89
CA LYS A 209 4.96 -16.64 -14.96
C LYS A 209 6.43 -16.48 -15.34
N LEU A 210 7.31 -17.34 -14.83
CA LEU A 210 8.72 -17.34 -15.25
C LEU A 210 8.90 -17.75 -16.71
N ALA A 211 8.16 -18.74 -17.19
CA ALA A 211 8.18 -19.18 -18.57
C ALA A 211 7.77 -18.04 -19.53
N GLU A 212 6.74 -17.27 -19.17
CA GLU A 212 6.32 -16.06 -19.88
C GLU A 212 7.43 -15.00 -19.90
N LEU A 213 7.99 -14.69 -18.72
CA LEU A 213 9.00 -13.64 -18.57
C LEU A 213 10.33 -13.96 -19.26
N LEU A 214 10.71 -15.24 -19.31
CA LEU A 214 11.98 -15.71 -19.88
C LEU A 214 11.84 -16.35 -21.25
N ARG A 215 10.61 -16.47 -21.77
CA ARG A 215 10.29 -17.20 -23.01
C ARG A 215 10.95 -18.59 -23.03
N SER A 216 10.81 -19.35 -21.93
CA SER A 216 11.44 -20.67 -21.77
C SER A 216 10.43 -21.81 -21.72
N LYS A 217 10.41 -22.65 -22.78
CA LYS A 217 9.61 -23.88 -22.82
C LYS A 217 10.03 -24.90 -21.75
N ALA A 218 11.32 -24.93 -21.39
CA ALA A 218 11.82 -25.83 -20.34
C ALA A 218 11.17 -25.58 -18.97
N LEU A 219 10.72 -24.34 -18.70
CA LEU A 219 9.96 -24.03 -17.48
C LEU A 219 8.52 -24.53 -17.55
N CYS A 220 7.93 -24.63 -18.74
CA CYS A 220 6.60 -25.25 -18.91
C CYS A 220 6.62 -26.74 -18.56
N GLU A 221 7.70 -27.45 -18.88
CA GLU A 221 7.86 -28.87 -18.52
C GLU A 221 7.93 -29.10 -17.00
N LYS A 222 8.24 -28.07 -16.21
CA LYS A 222 8.21 -28.13 -14.74
C LYS A 222 6.79 -27.98 -14.16
N ILE A 223 5.79 -27.61 -14.96
CA ILE A 223 4.40 -27.46 -14.52
C ILE A 223 3.74 -28.83 -14.44
N ILE A 224 3.21 -29.17 -13.27
CA ILE A 224 2.57 -30.46 -13.05
C ILE A 224 1.16 -30.42 -13.61
N LYS A 225 0.88 -31.26 -14.62
CA LYS A 225 -0.44 -31.36 -15.24
C LYS A 225 -1.48 -31.93 -14.28
N ARG A 226 -2.60 -31.23 -14.10
CA ARG A 226 -3.76 -31.70 -13.34
C ARG A 226 -5.02 -31.60 -14.19
N LYS A 227 -6.10 -32.26 -13.77
CA LYS A 227 -7.38 -32.16 -14.49
C LYS A 227 -8.09 -30.83 -14.19
N GLU A 228 -7.78 -30.24 -13.04
CA GLU A 228 -8.48 -29.08 -12.48
C GLU A 228 -7.79 -27.74 -12.81
N ASP A 229 -6.54 -27.75 -13.27
CA ASP A 229 -5.81 -26.54 -13.67
C ASP A 229 -5.40 -26.58 -15.15
N SER A 230 -5.30 -25.41 -15.77
CA SER A 230 -4.93 -25.25 -17.19
C SER A 230 -3.58 -24.56 -17.38
N TYR A 231 -2.76 -24.49 -16.31
CA TYR A 231 -1.49 -23.78 -16.34
C TYR A 231 -0.51 -24.40 -17.35
N HIS A 232 -0.54 -25.72 -17.50
CA HIS A 232 0.33 -26.42 -18.44
C HIS A 232 -0.04 -26.05 -19.88
N GLU A 233 -1.31 -26.17 -20.26
CA GLU A 233 -1.82 -25.78 -21.58
C GLU A 233 -1.57 -24.30 -21.87
N GLN A 234 -1.85 -23.42 -20.91
CA GLN A 234 -1.56 -21.98 -21.02
C GLN A 234 -0.07 -21.71 -21.29
N CYS A 235 0.84 -22.43 -20.64
CA CYS A 235 2.27 -22.24 -20.82
C CYS A 235 2.73 -22.61 -22.23
N HIS A 236 2.22 -23.73 -22.78
CA HIS A 236 2.56 -24.16 -24.13
C HIS A 236 1.98 -23.24 -25.21
N GLN A 237 0.87 -22.54 -24.95
CA GLN A 237 0.32 -21.54 -25.87
C GLN A 237 1.15 -20.25 -25.96
N LEU A 238 2.17 -20.07 -25.12
CA LEU A 238 3.07 -18.91 -25.18
C LEU A 238 4.11 -18.99 -26.31
N PHE A 239 4.22 -20.14 -26.99
CA PHE A 239 5.25 -20.50 -27.98
C PHE A 239 4.63 -21.13 -29.22
#